data_AF-A0A922MTT8-F1
#
_entry.id   AF-A0A922MTT8-F1
#
_cell.length_a   1.000
_cell.length_b   1.000
_cell.length_c   1.000
_cell.angle_alpha   90.00
_cell.angle_beta   90.00
_cell.angle_gamma   90.00
#
_symmetry.space_group_name_H-M   'P 1'
#
loop_
_entity.id
_entity.type
_entity.pdbx_description
1 polymer ?
#
loop_
_entity_poly.entity_id
_entity_poly.type
_entity_poly.pdbx_seq_one_letter_code
_entity_poly.pdbx_strand_id
1 'polypeptide(L)'
;MFYSVPHRGSSLADIKAPLTARSVELQEIAADCALLRALQARWLAAAGAAPAADGRAAPRVRSLVETCRTLMSVLWLRIVSAESADAGVGSLLGVAVDHREICKPSSRACPLYTELTQLIRAALHTCHCR
;
A
#
# COMPACT_ATOMS: atom_id res chain seq x y z
N MET A 1 -3.09 6.18 4.72
CA MET A 1 -2.65 6.31 3.32
C MET A 1 -1.63 5.22 3.07
N PHE A 2 -1.78 4.41 2.03
CA PHE A 2 -0.82 3.39 1.64
C PHE A 2 -0.33 3.67 0.21
N TYR A 3 0.99 3.71 0.02
CA TYR A 3 1.61 3.90 -1.28
C TYR A 3 2.23 2.58 -1.74
N SER A 4 1.51 1.83 -2.56
CA SER A 4 1.94 0.55 -3.13
C SER A 4 2.49 -0.41 -2.09
N VAL A 5 1.80 -0.52 -0.96
CA VAL A 5 2.17 -1.44 0.11
C VAL A 5 1.73 -2.85 -0.27
N PRO A 6 2.62 -3.85 -0.26
CA PRO A 6 2.29 -5.21 -0.70
C PRO A 6 1.56 -6.00 0.41
N HIS A 7 0.27 -5.73 0.61
CA HIS A 7 -0.56 -6.40 1.63
C HIS A 7 -0.67 -7.93 1.41
N ARG A 8 -0.44 -8.41 0.19
CA ARG A 8 -0.44 -9.84 -0.19
C ARG A 8 0.91 -10.29 -0.78
N GLY A 9 1.96 -9.48 -0.58
CA GLY A 9 3.31 -9.74 -1.07
C GLY A 9 3.62 -9.09 -2.42
N SER A 10 4.86 -9.25 -2.87
CA SER A 10 5.42 -8.55 -4.03
C SER A 10 6.04 -9.54 -5.01
N SER A 11 5.80 -9.35 -6.31
CA SER A 11 6.46 -10.11 -7.37
C SER A 11 7.97 -9.92 -7.39
N LEU A 12 8.50 -8.86 -6.76
CA LEU A 12 9.95 -8.68 -6.58
C LEU A 12 10.55 -9.82 -5.76
N ALA A 13 9.83 -10.31 -4.75
CA ALA A 13 10.27 -11.39 -3.90
C ALA A 13 10.25 -12.76 -4.59
N ASP A 14 9.57 -12.90 -5.72
CA ASP A 14 9.54 -14.16 -6.48
C ASP A 14 10.73 -14.31 -7.43
N ILE A 15 11.47 -13.23 -7.70
CA ILE A 15 12.60 -13.24 -8.63
C ILE A 15 13.75 -14.04 -8.04
N LYS A 16 14.06 -15.16 -8.67
CA LYS A 16 15.18 -16.04 -8.29
C LYS A 16 16.43 -15.59 -9.05
N ALA A 17 17.16 -14.62 -8.50
CA ALA A 17 18.48 -14.27 -9.01
C ALA A 17 19.48 -15.37 -8.58
N PRO A 18 20.19 -16.05 -9.51
CA PRO A 18 20.98 -17.24 -9.19
C PRO A 18 22.26 -16.97 -8.39
N LEU A 19 22.58 -15.72 -8.04
CA LEU A 19 23.90 -15.34 -7.50
C LEU A 19 23.86 -14.40 -6.29
N THR A 20 22.68 -14.04 -5.77
CA THR A 20 22.56 -13.14 -4.61
C THR A 20 21.66 -13.75 -3.55
N ALA A 21 22.16 -13.84 -2.32
CA ALA A 21 21.33 -14.14 -1.17
C ALA A 21 20.22 -13.08 -1.08
N ARG A 22 18.98 -13.53 -0.89
CA ARG A 22 17.86 -12.61 -0.66
C ARG A 22 18.02 -11.99 0.72
N SER A 23 17.79 -10.68 0.81
CA SER A 23 17.70 -10.02 2.10
C SER A 23 16.49 -10.55 2.87
N VAL A 24 16.52 -10.45 4.20
CA VAL A 24 15.42 -10.90 5.06
C VAL A 24 14.14 -10.14 4.74
N GLU A 25 14.25 -8.85 4.48
CA GLU A 25 13.15 -7.95 4.12
C GLU A 25 12.46 -8.41 2.82
N LEU A 26 13.24 -8.88 1.84
CA LEU A 26 12.68 -9.38 0.59
C LEU A 26 11.92 -10.71 0.80
N GLN A 27 12.36 -11.54 1.74
CA GLN A 27 11.65 -12.78 2.10
C GLN A 27 10.36 -12.49 2.87
N GLU A 28 10.36 -11.45 3.72
CA GLU A 28 9.18 -11.04 4.48
C GLU A 28 8.06 -10.49 3.59
N ILE A 29 8.37 -9.98 2.40
CA ILE A 29 7.37 -9.52 1.43
C ILE A 29 7.05 -10.54 0.32
N ALA A 30 7.47 -11.80 0.48
CA ALA A 30 7.09 -12.87 -0.44
C ALA A 30 5.57 -13.05 -0.52
N ALA A 31 5.08 -13.36 -1.72
CA ALA A 31 3.66 -13.66 -1.93
C ALA A 31 3.20 -14.77 -0.96
N ASP A 32 2.04 -14.56 -0.35
CA ASP A 32 1.40 -15.50 0.58
C ASP A 32 2.23 -15.95 1.80
N CYS A 33 3.26 -15.19 2.19
CA CYS A 33 4.01 -15.51 3.39
C CYS A 33 3.11 -15.41 4.64
N ALA A 34 3.35 -16.30 5.62
CA ALA A 34 2.50 -16.40 6.81
C ALA A 34 2.47 -15.09 7.62
N LEU A 35 3.59 -14.37 7.66
CA LEU A 35 3.71 -13.08 8.34
C LEU A 35 2.78 -12.02 7.72
N LEU A 36 2.84 -11.81 6.40
CA LEU A 36 1.99 -10.84 5.72
C LEU A 36 0.51 -11.16 5.85
N ARG A 37 0.13 -12.44 5.73
CA ARG A 37 -1.27 -12.86 5.91
C ARG A 37 -1.76 -12.57 7.33
N ALA A 38 -0.93 -12.82 8.35
CA ALA A 38 -1.26 -12.50 9.73
C ALA A 38 -1.36 -10.99 9.97
N LEU A 39 -0.45 -10.19 9.39
CA LEU A 39 -0.50 -8.72 9.47
C LEU A 39 -1.76 -8.17 8.79
N GLN A 40 -2.11 -8.68 7.60
CA GLN A 40 -3.30 -8.24 6.87
C GLN A 40 -4.59 -8.59 7.63
N ALA A 41 -4.68 -9.78 8.23
CA ALA A 41 -5.82 -10.15 9.06
C ALA A 41 -5.99 -9.22 10.28
N ARG A 42 -4.88 -8.92 10.99
CA ARG A 42 -4.88 -7.99 12.13
C ARG A 42 -5.23 -6.57 11.71
N TRP A 43 -4.74 -6.12 10.56
CA TRP A 43 -5.09 -4.83 9.98
C TRP A 43 -6.59 -4.72 9.70
N LEU A 44 -7.19 -5.70 9.02
CA LEU A 44 -8.62 -5.70 8.70
C LEU A 44 -9.50 -5.68 9.96
N ALA A 45 -9.10 -6.43 10.99
CA ALA A 45 -9.76 -6.40 12.29
C ALA A 45 -9.67 -5.00 12.95
N ALA A 46 -8.50 -4.35 12.92
CA ALA A 46 -8.30 -3.03 13.50
C ALA A 46 -8.97 -1.90 12.71
N ALA A 47 -9.00 -2.01 11.38
CA ALA A 47 -9.52 -0.99 10.46
C ALA A 47 -11.06 -0.99 10.37
N GLY A 48 -11.75 -1.84 11.13
CA GLY A 48 -13.21 -1.82 11.22
C GLY A 48 -13.90 -2.48 10.03
N ALA A 49 -13.30 -3.52 9.43
CA ALA A 49 -14.04 -4.43 8.54
C ALA A 49 -15.17 -5.19 9.30
N ALA A 50 -15.18 -5.12 10.63
CA ALA A 50 -16.30 -5.45 11.52
C ALA A 50 -16.67 -4.21 12.37
N PRO A 51 -17.96 -3.98 12.70
CA PRO A 51 -18.38 -2.86 13.54
C PRO A 51 -17.68 -2.92 14.90
N ALA A 52 -17.02 -1.82 15.27
CA ALA A 52 -16.31 -1.73 16.54
C ALA A 52 -17.34 -1.69 17.69
N ALA A 53 -17.13 -2.53 18.71
CA ALA A 53 -18.03 -2.64 19.86
C ALA A 53 -18.14 -1.34 20.68
N ASP A 54 -17.19 -0.41 20.49
CA ASP A 54 -17.12 0.91 21.13
C ASP A 54 -17.79 2.03 20.32
N GLY A 55 -18.40 1.72 19.18
CA GLY A 55 -19.09 2.69 18.33
C GLY A 55 -18.15 3.63 17.55
N ARG A 56 -16.83 3.37 17.52
CA ARG A 56 -15.90 4.23 16.78
C ARG A 56 -16.13 4.12 15.26
N ALA A 57 -16.08 5.25 14.58
CA ALA A 57 -16.09 5.27 13.12
C ALA A 57 -14.82 4.60 12.55
N ALA A 58 -14.98 3.81 11.48
CA ALA A 58 -13.85 3.21 10.79
C ALA A 58 -12.90 4.31 10.25
N PRO A 59 -11.57 4.10 10.32
CA PRO A 59 -10.61 5.04 9.77
C PRO A 59 -10.82 5.21 8.26
N ARG A 60 -10.66 6.44 7.76
CA ARG A 60 -10.62 6.68 6.32
C ARG A 60 -9.31 6.12 5.77
N VAL A 61 -9.42 5.18 4.83
CA VAL A 61 -8.27 4.55 4.17
C VAL A 61 -8.27 4.87 2.68
N ARG A 62 -7.05 5.13 2.18
CA ARG A 62 -6.73 5.39 0.78
C ARG A 62 -5.48 4.59 0.44
N SER A 63 -5.59 3.72 -0.54
CA SER A 63 -4.48 2.97 -1.13
C SER A 63 -4.20 3.49 -2.53
N LEU A 64 -2.93 3.62 -2.86
CA LEU A 64 -2.44 4.02 -4.17
C LEU A 64 -1.56 2.91 -4.73
N VAL A 65 -1.65 2.62 -6.02
CA VAL A 65 -0.82 1.60 -6.67
C VAL A 65 -0.12 2.14 -7.91
N GLU A 66 1.14 1.76 -8.11
CA GLU A 66 1.84 2.04 -9.36
C GLU A 66 1.21 1.27 -10.53
N THR A 67 1.15 1.92 -11.70
CA THR A 67 0.63 1.28 -12.92
C THR A 67 1.70 1.13 -14.00
N CYS A 68 2.83 1.83 -13.88
CA CYS A 68 3.98 1.66 -14.75
C CYS A 68 4.94 0.59 -14.18
N ARG A 69 5.63 -0.11 -15.07
CA ARG A 69 6.72 -1.02 -14.67
C ARG A 69 7.92 -0.21 -14.21
N THR A 70 8.62 -0.73 -13.21
CA THR A 70 9.87 -0.17 -12.69
C THR A 70 11.04 -0.91 -13.32
N LEU A 71 12.03 -0.16 -13.83
CA LEU A 71 13.27 -0.75 -14.32
C LEU A 71 14.19 -1.10 -13.15
N MET A 72 14.32 -2.40 -12.86
CA MET A 72 15.28 -2.91 -11.88
C MET A 72 16.49 -3.53 -12.57
N SER A 73 17.57 -2.76 -12.67
CA SER A 73 18.77 -3.12 -13.43
C SER A 73 18.42 -3.41 -14.90
N VAL A 74 18.24 -4.69 -15.27
CA VAL A 74 17.91 -5.14 -16.63
C VAL A 74 16.46 -5.62 -16.80
N LEU A 75 15.67 -5.68 -15.72
CA LEU A 75 14.31 -6.22 -15.75
C LEU A 75 13.26 -5.13 -15.53
N TRP A 76 12.21 -5.14 -16.37
CA TRP A 76 11.03 -4.29 -16.18
C TRP A 76 9.96 -5.06 -15.40
N LEU A 77 9.68 -4.60 -14.18
CA LEU A 77 8.85 -5.33 -13.24
C LEU A 77 7.70 -4.46 -12.73
N ARG A 78 6.52 -5.06 -12.57
CA ARG A 78 5.56 -4.54 -11.60
C ARG A 78 6.09 -4.94 -10.23
N ILE A 79 6.25 -4.00 -9.29
CA ILE A 79 6.77 -4.33 -7.96
C ILE A 79 5.61 -4.83 -7.10
N VAL A 80 4.47 -4.16 -7.14
CA VAL A 80 3.26 -4.53 -6.39
C VAL A 80 2.07 -4.60 -7.35
N SER A 81 1.32 -5.70 -7.28
CA SER A 81 0.08 -5.85 -8.05
C SER A 81 -1.03 -4.98 -7.46
N ALA A 82 -2.04 -4.61 -8.27
CA ALA A 82 -3.22 -3.88 -7.77
C ALA A 82 -3.93 -4.65 -6.65
N GLU A 83 -4.02 -5.97 -6.77
CA GLU A 83 -4.60 -6.84 -5.75
C GLU A 83 -3.83 -6.79 -4.42
N SER A 84 -2.48 -6.79 -4.50
CA SER A 84 -1.65 -6.72 -3.30
C SER A 84 -1.60 -5.31 -2.71
N ALA A 85 -1.73 -4.26 -3.52
CA ALA A 85 -1.78 -2.88 -3.05
C ALA A 85 -3.13 -2.50 -2.40
N ASP A 86 -4.18 -3.29 -2.62
CA ASP A 86 -5.46 -3.10 -1.97
C ASP A 86 -5.37 -3.46 -0.47
N ALA A 87 -5.63 -2.48 0.39
CA ALA A 87 -5.66 -2.68 1.83
C ALA A 87 -6.89 -3.48 2.31
N GLY A 88 -7.86 -3.73 1.42
CA GLY A 88 -9.13 -4.41 1.69
C GLY A 88 -10.16 -3.53 2.39
N VAL A 89 -9.84 -2.26 2.62
CA VAL A 89 -10.71 -1.25 3.24
C VAL A 89 -10.47 0.11 2.58
N GLY A 90 -11.52 0.91 2.44
CA GLY A 90 -11.44 2.21 1.80
C GLY A 90 -11.45 2.11 0.27
N SER A 91 -10.56 2.83 -0.40
CA SER A 91 -10.49 2.85 -1.87
C SER A 91 -9.05 2.69 -2.38
N LEU A 92 -8.92 2.08 -3.56
CA LEU A 92 -7.68 1.93 -4.30
C LEU A 92 -7.68 2.82 -5.54
N LEU A 93 -6.60 3.57 -5.78
CA LEU A 93 -6.40 4.38 -6.98
C LEU A 93 -5.08 4.00 -7.66
N GLY A 94 -5.14 3.71 -8.96
CA GLY A 94 -3.96 3.51 -9.80
C GLY A 94 -3.35 4.84 -10.24
N VAL A 95 -2.03 4.95 -10.16
CA VAL A 95 -1.29 6.16 -10.56
C VAL A 95 -0.27 5.80 -11.64
N ALA A 96 -0.21 6.61 -12.71
CA ALA A 96 0.66 6.43 -13.88
C ALA A 96 2.12 6.81 -13.59
N VAL A 97 2.69 6.18 -12.56
CA VAL A 97 4.09 6.29 -12.15
C VAL A 97 4.65 4.89 -11.93
N ASP A 98 5.97 4.77 -11.87
CA ASP A 98 6.62 3.55 -11.43
C ASP A 98 6.72 3.49 -9.89
N HIS A 99 7.22 2.38 -9.35
CA HIS A 99 7.28 2.15 -7.92
C HIS A 99 8.34 3.02 -7.21
N ARG A 100 9.34 3.56 -7.93
CA ARG A 100 10.33 4.49 -7.34
C ARG A 100 9.75 5.88 -7.15
N GLU A 101 8.76 6.23 -7.97
CA GLU A 101 8.13 7.55 -7.98
C GLU A 101 6.77 7.58 -7.25
N ILE A 102 6.22 6.43 -6.84
CA ILE A 102 4.89 6.36 -6.20
C ILE A 102 4.78 7.19 -4.89
N CYS A 103 5.88 7.34 -4.15
CA CYS A 103 5.92 8.13 -2.93
C CYS A 103 6.35 9.60 -3.16
N LYS A 104 6.56 10.00 -4.42
CA LYS A 104 7.14 11.31 -4.78
C LYS A 104 6.14 12.13 -5.60
N PRO A 105 5.29 12.95 -4.95
CA PRO A 105 4.36 13.80 -5.68
C PRO A 105 5.11 14.78 -6.59
N SER A 106 4.86 14.71 -7.90
CA SER A 106 5.49 15.60 -8.89
C SER A 106 5.04 17.06 -8.80
N SER A 107 3.84 17.32 -8.26
CA SER A 107 3.32 18.67 -8.01
C SER A 107 2.16 18.64 -7.02
N ARG A 108 1.67 19.81 -6.60
CA ARG A 108 0.46 19.93 -5.76
C ARG A 108 -0.84 19.56 -6.48
N ALA A 109 -0.80 19.45 -7.81
CA ALA A 109 -1.95 19.06 -8.62
C ALA A 109 -1.98 17.55 -8.92
N CYS A 110 -0.93 16.80 -8.57
CA CYS A 110 -0.88 15.37 -8.90
C CYS A 110 -1.71 14.53 -7.92
N PRO A 111 -2.24 13.36 -8.36
CA PRO A 111 -3.10 12.51 -7.55
C PRO A 111 -2.50 12.10 -6.19
N LEU A 112 -1.19 11.83 -6.16
CA LEU A 112 -0.46 11.47 -4.93
C LEU A 112 -0.61 12.54 -3.85
N TYR A 113 -0.44 13.81 -4.23
CA TYR A 113 -0.56 14.94 -3.31
C TYR A 113 -2.01 15.24 -2.95
N THR A 114 -2.91 15.24 -3.94
CA THR A 114 -4.30 15.60 -3.72
C THR A 114 -5.01 14.59 -2.81
N GLU A 115 -4.78 13.29 -2.97
CA GLU A 115 -5.36 12.27 -2.09
C GLU A 115 -4.82 12.38 -0.65
N LEU A 116 -3.51 12.61 -0.50
CA LEU A 116 -2.91 12.79 0.83
C LEU A 116 -3.49 14.02 1.54
N THR A 117 -3.56 15.15 0.85
CA THR A 117 -4.08 16.39 1.44
C THR A 117 -5.57 16.29 1.76
N GLN A 118 -6.37 15.62 0.92
CA GLN A 118 -7.76 15.32 1.22
C GLN A 118 -7.89 14.44 2.46
N LEU A 119 -7.05 13.41 2.61
CA LEU A 119 -7.06 12.54 3.77
C LEU A 119 -6.69 13.29 5.07
N ILE A 120 -5.65 14.14 5.02
CA ILE A 120 -5.23 14.97 6.16
C ILE A 120 -6.34 15.94 6.56
N ARG A 121 -6.90 16.69 5.60
CA ARG A 121 -8.00 17.63 5.86
C ARG A 121 -9.19 16.90 6.48
N ALA A 122 -9.56 15.76 5.91
CA ALA A 122 -10.63 14.94 6.47
C ALA A 122 -10.37 14.57 7.93
N ALA A 123 -9.17 14.06 8.25
CA ALA A 123 -8.80 13.67 9.60
C ALA A 123 -8.89 14.85 10.58
N LEU A 124 -8.35 16.02 10.19
CA LEU A 124 -8.41 17.25 10.99
C LEU A 124 -9.83 17.75 11.23
N HIS A 125 -10.73 17.62 10.25
CA HIS A 125 -12.12 18.05 10.39
C HIS A 125 -13.01 17.08 11.18
N THR A 126 -12.63 15.79 11.29
CA THR A 126 -13.29 14.84 12.20
C THR A 126 -12.83 14.92 13.65
N CYS A 127 -11.66 15.52 13.93
CA CYS A 127 -11.23 15.80 15.29
C CYS A 127 -12.00 17.01 15.84
N HIS A 128 -13.22 16.79 16.33
CA HIS A 128 -13.81 17.70 17.31
C HIS A 128 -13.09 17.48 18.64
N CYS A 129 -12.04 18.26 18.90
CA CYS A 129 -11.56 18.45 20.25
C CYS A 129 -12.71 19.06 21.06
N ARG A 130 -13.32 18.27 21.95
CA ARG A 130 -14.12 18.75 23.07
C ARG A 130 -13.23 18.84 24.28
#